data_AF-A0A1Q9ST89-F1
#
_entry.id   AF-A0A1Q9ST89-F1
#
_cell.length_a   1.000
_cell.length_b   1.000
_cell.length_c   1.000
_cell.angle_alpha   90.00
_cell.angle_beta   90.00
_cell.angle_gamma   90.00
#
_symmetry.space_group_name_H-M   'P 1'
#
loop_
_entity.id
_entity.type
_entity.pdbx_description
1 polymer ?
#
loop_
_entity_poly.entity_id
_entity_poly.type
_entity_poly.pdbx_seq_one_letter_code
_entity_poly.pdbx_strand_id
1 'polypeptide(L)'
;MAKLTDPQQAEEAAQRLLNDRMDYVRRAITARGALDEAREALKEAEKNDAQAFQAAVNNGGWTAEELRKIGLAAPEKVQRVQRRKAAKNGASPSSDSAPEELAESADTAS
;
A
#
# COMPACT_ATOMS: atom_id res chain seq x y z
N MET A 1 -5.70 54.12 7.53
CA MET A 1 -4.80 52.98 7.80
C MET A 1 -4.32 53.12 9.23
N ALA A 2 -4.75 52.26 10.15
CA ALA A 2 -4.33 52.35 11.54
C ALA A 2 -2.84 51.94 11.64
N LYS A 3 -1.98 52.87 12.08
CA LYS A 3 -0.61 52.55 12.48
C LYS A 3 -0.69 51.62 13.70
N LEU A 4 -0.02 50.47 13.66
CA LEU A 4 0.32 49.71 14.87
C LEU A 4 1.12 50.64 15.79
N THR A 5 0.44 51.31 16.70
CA THR A 5 1.05 52.25 17.66
C THR A 5 0.78 51.82 19.10
N ASP A 6 -0.13 50.86 19.29
CA ASP A 6 -0.42 50.22 20.57
C ASP A 6 0.20 48.81 20.59
N PRO A 7 1.21 48.57 21.44
CA PRO A 7 1.88 47.27 21.54
C PRO A 7 0.91 46.14 21.96
N GLN A 8 -0.11 46.43 22.77
CA GLN A 8 -1.06 45.41 23.23
C GLN A 8 -1.92 44.90 22.06
N GLN A 9 -2.41 45.81 21.21
CA GLN A 9 -3.19 45.43 20.03
C GLN A 9 -2.36 44.64 19.00
N ALA A 10 -1.09 44.98 18.85
CA ALA A 10 -0.18 44.23 17.98
C ALA A 10 0.04 42.79 18.48
N GLU A 11 0.19 42.62 19.79
CA GLU A 11 0.33 41.31 20.43
C GLU A 11 -0.94 40.47 20.28
N GLU A 12 -2.11 41.05 20.56
CA GLU A 12 -3.39 40.34 20.38
C GLU A 12 -3.59 39.88 18.93
N ALA A 13 -3.28 40.75 17.95
CA ALA A 13 -3.40 40.41 16.54
C ALA A 13 -2.43 39.26 16.16
N ALA A 14 -1.19 39.30 16.67
CA ALA A 14 -0.22 38.24 16.46
C ALA A 14 -0.67 36.91 17.10
N GLN A 15 -1.23 36.96 18.30
CA GLN A 15 -1.73 35.77 19.00
C GLN A 15 -2.93 35.15 18.29
N ARG A 16 -3.87 35.96 17.79
CA ARG A 16 -5.00 35.48 16.98
C ARG A 16 -4.50 34.74 15.74
N LEU A 17 -3.57 35.36 14.99
CA LEU A 17 -2.98 34.74 13.81
C LEU A 17 -2.26 33.43 14.14
N LEU A 18 -1.54 33.37 15.26
CA LEU A 18 -0.88 32.14 15.71
C LEU A 18 -1.91 31.05 16.05
N ASN A 19 -2.99 31.38 16.75
CA ASN A 19 -4.04 30.43 17.09
C ASN A 19 -4.71 29.86 15.82
N ASP A 20 -5.04 30.72 14.86
CA ASP A 20 -5.62 30.30 13.58
C ASP A 20 -4.68 29.32 12.84
N ARG A 21 -3.38 29.60 12.84
CA ARG A 21 -2.36 28.69 12.26
C ARG A 21 -2.29 27.36 13.01
N MET A 22 -2.36 27.38 14.33
CA MET A 22 -2.36 26.19 15.15
C MET A 22 -3.60 25.32 14.93
N ASP A 23 -4.74 25.91 14.59
CA ASP A 23 -5.96 25.16 14.26
C ASP A 23 -5.79 24.31 13.00
N TYR A 24 -5.07 24.79 11.98
CA TYR A 24 -4.73 23.96 10.81
C TYR A 24 -3.85 22.77 11.18
N VAL A 25 -2.90 22.95 12.11
CA VAL A 25 -2.04 21.86 12.60
C VAL A 25 -2.86 20.83 13.36
N ARG A 26 -3.74 21.27 14.27
CA ARG A 26 -4.67 20.38 15.00
C ARG A 26 -5.52 19.58 14.04
N ARG A 27 -6.13 20.24 13.05
CA ARG A 27 -6.94 19.59 12.01
C ARG A 27 -6.14 18.56 11.21
N ALA A 28 -4.89 18.87 10.86
CA ALA A 28 -4.03 17.94 10.14
C ALA A 28 -3.70 16.69 10.99
N ILE A 29 -3.45 16.86 12.29
CA ILE A 29 -3.20 15.74 13.21
C ILE A 29 -4.46 14.88 13.36
N THR A 30 -5.64 15.50 13.54
CA THR A 30 -6.92 14.77 13.59
C THR A 30 -7.16 13.99 12.31
N ALA A 31 -6.91 14.59 11.15
CA ALA A 31 -7.06 13.92 9.86
C ALA A 31 -6.09 12.73 9.71
N ARG A 32 -4.86 12.84 10.24
CA ARG A 32 -3.90 11.72 10.26
C ARG A 32 -4.39 10.57 11.14
N GLY A 33 -4.90 10.88 12.34
CA GLY A 33 -5.49 9.86 13.22
C GLY A 33 -6.64 9.10 12.55
N ALA A 34 -7.60 9.82 11.97
CA ALA A 34 -8.72 9.22 11.25
C ALA A 34 -8.28 8.36 10.04
N LEU A 35 -7.19 8.77 9.37
CA LEU A 35 -6.64 8.01 8.26
C LEU A 35 -6.03 6.69 8.74
N ASP A 36 -5.28 6.71 9.84
CA ASP A 36 -4.68 5.51 10.41
C ASP A 36 -5.76 4.54 10.95
N GLU A 37 -6.78 5.05 11.63
CA GLU A 37 -7.96 4.27 12.03
C GLU A 37 -8.65 3.61 10.82
N ALA A 38 -8.86 4.37 9.73
CA ALA A 38 -9.48 3.84 8.51
C ALA A 38 -8.61 2.75 7.85
N ARG A 39 -7.28 2.87 7.91
CA ARG A 39 -6.36 1.84 7.41
C ARG A 39 -6.43 0.56 8.25
N GLU A 40 -6.55 0.67 9.57
CA GLU A 40 -6.72 -0.48 10.45
C GLU A 40 -8.05 -1.19 10.19
N ALA A 41 -9.15 -0.43 10.10
CA ALA A 41 -10.45 -0.96 9.74
C ALA A 41 -10.45 -1.65 8.37
N LEU A 42 -9.77 -1.06 7.37
CA LEU A 42 -9.60 -1.67 6.06
C LEU A 42 -8.82 -2.99 6.15
N LYS A 43 -7.71 -3.02 6.90
CA LYS A 43 -6.90 -4.24 7.07
C LYS A 43 -7.71 -5.38 7.70
N GLU A 44 -8.56 -5.06 8.68
CA GLU A 44 -9.45 -6.01 9.32
C GLU A 44 -10.55 -6.49 8.35
N ALA A 45 -11.20 -5.57 7.63
CA ALA A 45 -12.20 -5.89 6.63
C ALA A 45 -11.64 -6.84 5.55
N GLU A 46 -10.45 -6.55 5.02
CA GLU A 46 -9.76 -7.42 4.05
C GLU A 46 -9.43 -8.81 4.62
N LYS A 47 -9.10 -8.90 5.92
CA LYS A 47 -8.84 -10.18 6.58
C LYS A 47 -10.13 -10.98 6.69
N ASN A 48 -11.21 -10.34 7.12
CA ASN A 48 -12.52 -10.97 7.29
C ASN A 48 -13.09 -11.43 5.94
N ASP A 49 -12.95 -10.63 4.88
CA ASP A 49 -13.30 -10.99 3.51
C ASP A 49 -12.54 -12.24 3.03
N ALA A 50 -11.21 -12.25 3.19
CA ALA A 50 -10.40 -13.43 2.87
C ALA A 50 -10.82 -14.67 3.66
N GLN A 51 -11.11 -14.53 4.96
CA GLN A 51 -11.56 -15.65 5.79
C GLN A 51 -12.94 -16.17 5.38
N ALA A 52 -13.89 -15.28 5.08
CA ALA A 52 -15.24 -15.64 4.65
C ALA A 52 -15.21 -16.36 3.30
N PHE A 53 -14.44 -15.85 2.34
CA PHE A 53 -14.25 -16.52 1.04
C PHE A 53 -13.65 -17.93 1.22
N GLN A 54 -12.61 -18.06 2.04
CA GLN A 54 -12.00 -19.36 2.30
C GLN A 54 -12.94 -20.31 3.06
N ALA A 55 -13.76 -19.82 3.98
CA ALA A 55 -14.75 -20.63 4.68
C ALA A 55 -15.83 -21.15 3.71
N ALA A 56 -16.30 -20.31 2.78
CA ALA A 56 -17.24 -20.72 1.74
C ALA A 56 -16.66 -21.84 0.88
N VAL A 57 -15.39 -21.73 0.48
CA VAL A 57 -14.73 -22.75 -0.34
C VAL A 57 -14.45 -24.04 0.44
N ASN A 58 -13.85 -23.94 1.62
CA ASN A 58 -13.36 -25.11 2.35
C ASN A 58 -14.45 -25.85 3.12
N ASN A 59 -15.40 -25.11 3.69
CA ASN A 59 -16.43 -25.67 4.58
C ASN A 59 -17.83 -25.60 3.97
N GLY A 60 -18.07 -24.59 3.12
CA GLY A 60 -19.38 -24.37 2.49
C GLY A 60 -19.62 -25.21 1.24
N GLY A 61 -18.64 -25.99 0.79
CA GLY A 61 -18.75 -26.85 -0.40
C GLY A 61 -18.78 -26.09 -1.72
N TRP A 62 -18.46 -24.79 -1.72
CA TRP A 62 -18.41 -23.98 -2.93
C TRP A 62 -17.07 -24.12 -3.64
N THR A 63 -17.09 -24.14 -4.97
CA THR A 63 -15.87 -23.92 -5.75
C THR A 63 -15.63 -22.43 -6.00
N ALA A 64 -14.37 -22.05 -6.20
CA ALA A 64 -14.04 -20.66 -6.55
C ALA A 64 -14.66 -20.21 -7.89
N GLU A 65 -14.96 -21.14 -8.79
CA GLU A 65 -15.62 -20.84 -10.07
C GLU A 65 -17.11 -20.58 -9.89
N GLU A 66 -17.80 -21.34 -9.04
CA GLU A 66 -19.20 -21.10 -8.71
C GLU A 66 -19.39 -19.76 -8.00
N LEU A 67 -18.51 -19.44 -7.03
CA LEU A 67 -18.52 -18.13 -6.37
C LEU A 67 -18.33 -17.00 -7.39
N ARG A 68 -17.42 -17.16 -8.35
CA ARG A 68 -17.23 -16.17 -9.43
C ARG A 68 -18.48 -16.06 -10.31
N LYS A 69 -19.15 -17.18 -10.63
CA LYS A 69 -20.35 -17.21 -11.47
C LYS A 69 -21.53 -16.46 -10.84
N ILE A 70 -21.61 -16.43 -9.51
CA ILE A 70 -22.61 -15.65 -8.77
C ILE A 70 -22.14 -14.23 -8.44
N GLY A 71 -20.98 -13.81 -8.93
CA GLY A 71 -20.46 -12.45 -8.79
C GLY A 71 -19.55 -12.22 -7.57
N LEU A 72 -19.25 -13.26 -6.77
CA LEU A 72 -18.31 -13.18 -5.66
C LEU A 72 -16.88 -13.49 -6.13
N ALA A 73 -16.15 -12.45 -6.50
CA ALA A 73 -14.75 -12.59 -6.89
C ALA A 73 -13.84 -12.94 -5.70
N ALA A 74 -12.74 -13.62 -5.98
CA ALA A 74 -11.74 -13.92 -4.95
C ALA A 74 -11.13 -12.60 -4.40
N PRO A 75 -10.92 -12.48 -3.09
CA PRO A 75 -10.27 -11.31 -2.49
C PRO A 75 -8.87 -11.09 -3.07
N GLU A 76 -8.43 -9.83 -3.19
CA GLU A 76 -7.14 -9.48 -3.81
C GLU A 76 -5.96 -10.23 -3.18
N LYS A 77 -5.97 -10.37 -1.84
CA LYS A 77 -4.96 -11.14 -1.10
C LYS A 77 -4.90 -12.60 -1.55
N VAL A 78 -6.04 -13.23 -1.82
CA VAL A 78 -6.13 -14.62 -2.29
C VAL A 78 -5.59 -14.71 -3.72
N GLN A 79 -5.98 -13.79 -4.60
CA GLN A 79 -5.49 -13.73 -5.98
C GLN A 79 -3.96 -13.54 -6.04
N ARG A 80 -3.41 -12.66 -5.20
CA ARG A 80 -1.96 -12.43 -5.12
C ARG A 80 -1.19 -13.69 -4.70
N VAL A 81 -1.70 -14.44 -3.72
CA VAL A 81 -1.09 -15.70 -3.28
C VAL A 81 -1.17 -16.76 -4.38
N GLN A 82 -2.33 -16.89 -5.05
CA GLN A 82 -2.49 -17.82 -6.19
C GLN A 82 -1.49 -17.50 -7.31
N ARG A 83 -1.34 -16.22 -7.67
CA ARG A 83 -0.37 -15.79 -8.70
C ARG A 83 1.08 -16.12 -8.32
N ARG A 84 1.45 -15.94 -7.05
CA ARG A 84 2.80 -16.34 -6.55
C ARG A 84 3.02 -17.84 -6.60
N LYS A 85 2.00 -18.66 -6.27
CA LYS A 85 2.09 -20.12 -6.36
C LYS A 85 2.23 -20.59 -7.81
N ALA A 86 1.46 -19.99 -8.74
CA ALA A 86 1.55 -20.31 -10.16
C ALA A 86 2.95 -20.00 -10.74
N ALA A 87 3.56 -18.88 -10.36
CA ALA A 87 4.91 -18.53 -10.80
C ALA A 87 5.99 -19.52 -10.29
N LYS A 88 5.83 -20.06 -9.08
CA LYS A 88 6.80 -21.01 -8.50
C LYS A 88 6.72 -22.41 -9.12
N ASN A 89 5.55 -22.80 -9.65
CA ASN A 89 5.35 -24.09 -10.31
C ASN A 89 5.69 -24.06 -11.81
N GLY A 90 5.90 -22.87 -12.40
CA GLY A 90 6.25 -22.69 -13.81
C GLY A 90 7.75 -22.49 -14.08
N ALA A 91 8.60 -22.40 -13.05
CA ALA A 91 10.03 -22.27 -13.20
C ALA A 91 10.72 -23.66 -13.17
N SER A 92 10.69 -24.37 -14.30
CA SER A 92 11.75 -25.36 -14.57
C SER A 92 12.99 -24.59 -14.99
N PRO A 93 14.12 -24.67 -14.27
CA PRO A 93 15.38 -24.16 -14.77
C PRO A 93 15.87 -25.13 -15.83
N SER A 94 15.73 -24.76 -17.10
CA SER A 94 16.55 -25.34 -18.16
C SER A 94 17.98 -24.86 -17.93
N SER A 95 18.70 -25.59 -17.09
CA SER A 95 20.16 -25.63 -17.12
C SER A 95 20.53 -26.33 -18.42
N ASP A 96 20.96 -25.58 -19.44
CA ASP A 96 21.82 -26.16 -20.48
C ASP A 96 22.76 -25.11 -21.07
N SER A 97 24.05 -25.43 -20.95
CA SER A 97 25.17 -25.04 -21.80
C SER A 97 25.73 -23.62 -21.71
N ALA A 98 26.68 -23.46 -20.77
CA ALA A 98 27.99 -22.93 -21.13
C ALA A 98 28.88 -24.12 -21.55
N PRO A 99 29.70 -23.96 -22.61
CA PRO A 99 31.12 -24.07 -22.36
C PRO A 99 31.94 -22.92 -22.95
N GLU A 100 32.90 -22.55 -22.12
CA GLU A 100 34.24 -22.01 -22.34
C GLU A 100 34.85 -22.05 -23.75
N GLU A 101 35.67 -21.02 -23.98
CA GLU A 101 36.92 -21.01 -24.76
C GLU A 101 36.88 -20.60 -26.25
N LEU A 102 37.33 -19.37 -26.53
CA LEU A 102 38.39 -19.14 -27.52
C LEU A 102 39.10 -17.81 -27.24
N ALA A 103 40.40 -17.96 -27.00
CA ALA A 103 41.40 -16.91 -26.90
C ALA A 103 41.40 -15.98 -28.13
N GLU A 104 41.97 -14.78 -27.96
CA GLU A 104 43.22 -14.38 -28.65
C GLU A 104 43.32 -12.83 -28.73
N SER A 105 44.34 -12.32 -28.03
CA SER A 105 45.18 -11.13 -28.32
C SER A 105 44.60 -9.88 -28.97
N ALA A 106 44.84 -8.71 -28.37
CA ALA A 106 46.08 -7.95 -28.61
C ALA A 106 46.02 -6.57 -27.92
N ASP A 107 47.07 -6.31 -27.17
CA ASP A 107 47.76 -5.02 -27.06
C ASP A 107 47.36 -3.98 -28.12
N THR A 108 46.88 -2.81 -27.70
CA THR A 108 47.32 -1.55 -28.32
C THR A 108 47.17 -0.38 -27.36
N ALA A 109 48.31 0.24 -27.08
CA ALA A 109 48.48 1.49 -26.35
C ALA A 109 47.78 2.68 -27.04
N SER A 110 47.32 3.66 -26.25
CA SER A 110 47.93 5.01 -26.16
C SER A 110 47.15 5.93 -25.24
#